data_AF-A0A7C3RW21-F1
#
_entry.id   AF-A0A7C3RW21-F1
#
_cell.length_a   1.000
_cell.length_b   1.000
_cell.length_c   1.000
_cell.angle_alpha   90.00
_cell.angle_beta   90.00
_cell.angle_gamma   90.00
#
_symmetry.space_group_name_H-M   'P 1'
#
loop_
_entity.id
_entity.type
_entity.pdbx_description
1 polymer ?
#
loop_
_entity_poly.entity_id
_entity_poly.type
_entity_poly.pdbx_seq_one_letter_code
_entity_poly.pdbx_strand_id
1 'polypeptide(L)'
;MRLSCISSTKIRSTRGYIIREGFSIIELIVAMAIIGILATVLIPYIWKTADNKARELGVINAVRAIQTALEIYAEKQTSAPFYPTDLDIITATVNSLASLVSPAIVNPFNNKRYLTAAYKKDDSTFYLGVEPETETIIPGLILYKVSPDGRSYTLTPYGANATVIRNLILTGNR
;
A
#
# COMPACT_ATOMS: atom_id res chain seq x y z
N MET A 1 56.37 -85.74 1.53
CA MET A 1 56.11 -84.41 2.12
C MET A 1 54.93 -83.79 1.38
N ARG A 2 53.71 -83.95 1.90
CA ARG A 2 52.48 -83.34 1.33
C ARG A 2 52.11 -82.16 2.22
N LEU A 3 52.21 -80.94 1.71
CA LEU A 3 51.81 -79.73 2.43
C LEU A 3 50.52 -79.16 1.84
N SER A 4 49.50 -79.24 2.70
CA SER A 4 48.44 -78.28 3.00
C SER A 4 47.56 -77.72 1.88
N CYS A 5 46.31 -78.19 1.92
CA CYS A 5 45.12 -77.55 1.40
C CYS A 5 44.83 -76.25 2.17
N ILE A 6 44.63 -75.13 1.49
CA ILE A 6 44.06 -73.91 2.08
C ILE A 6 42.70 -73.65 1.42
N SER A 7 41.68 -73.77 2.27
CA SER A 7 40.26 -73.62 2.00
C SER A 7 39.90 -72.17 1.65
N SER A 8 39.28 -71.97 0.48
CA SER A 8 38.75 -70.69 0.04
C SER A 8 37.43 -70.40 0.77
N THR A 9 37.42 -69.37 1.61
CA THR A 9 36.22 -68.92 2.33
C THR A 9 35.33 -68.12 1.39
N LYS A 10 34.14 -68.64 1.09
CA LYS A 10 33.15 -68.02 0.21
C LYS A 10 32.34 -66.96 0.98
N ILE A 11 32.68 -65.68 0.82
CA ILE A 11 31.92 -64.56 1.39
C ILE A 11 30.58 -64.43 0.63
N ARG A 12 29.46 -64.75 1.29
CA ARG A 12 28.11 -64.54 0.72
C ARG A 12 27.68 -63.10 0.97
N SER A 13 27.59 -62.33 -0.12
CA SER A 13 26.97 -61.00 -0.15
C SER A 13 25.45 -61.14 -0.07
N THR A 14 24.85 -60.76 1.04
CA THR A 14 23.40 -60.52 1.16
C THR A 14 23.09 -59.13 0.60
N ARG A 15 22.67 -59.07 -0.67
CA ARG A 15 22.09 -57.85 -1.25
C ARG A 15 20.75 -57.59 -0.59
N GLY A 16 20.70 -56.62 0.34
CA GLY A 16 19.47 -56.04 0.85
C GLY A 16 18.74 -55.28 -0.26
N TYR A 17 17.47 -55.63 -0.49
CA TYR A 17 16.60 -54.92 -1.41
C TYR A 17 16.09 -53.66 -0.69
N ILE A 18 16.63 -52.50 -1.05
CA ILE A 18 16.08 -51.23 -0.57
C ILE A 18 14.73 -51.07 -1.27
N ILE A 19 13.63 -51.32 -0.54
CA ILE A 19 12.29 -51.09 -1.08
C ILE A 19 12.16 -49.59 -1.31
N ARG A 20 12.28 -49.19 -2.58
CA ARG A 20 11.98 -47.84 -3.01
C ARG A 20 10.47 -47.72 -3.03
N GLU A 21 9.89 -47.17 -1.97
CA GLU A 21 8.49 -46.77 -1.99
C GLU A 21 8.32 -45.62 -2.98
N GLY A 22 7.59 -45.89 -4.06
CA GLY A 22 7.26 -44.92 -5.09
C GLY A 22 5.88 -44.33 -4.83
N PHE A 23 5.74 -43.02 -5.07
CA PHE A 23 4.46 -42.33 -4.99
C PHE A 23 3.53 -42.81 -6.11
N SER A 24 2.28 -43.11 -5.80
CA SER A 24 1.32 -43.54 -6.81
C SER A 24 0.91 -42.36 -7.70
N ILE A 25 0.77 -42.61 -9.00
CA ILE A 25 0.26 -41.61 -9.94
C ILE A 25 -1.15 -41.16 -9.52
N ILE A 26 -1.97 -42.05 -8.96
CA ILE A 26 -3.31 -41.68 -8.50
C ILE A 26 -3.26 -40.75 -7.27
N GLU A 27 -2.28 -40.90 -6.38
CA GLU A 27 -2.09 -39.99 -5.25
C GLU A 27 -1.74 -38.59 -5.74
N LEU A 28 -0.91 -38.50 -6.76
CA LEU A 28 -0.53 -37.20 -7.33
C LEU A 28 -1.70 -36.54 -8.07
N ILE A 29 -2.50 -37.33 -8.80
CA ILE A 29 -3.65 -36.81 -9.55
C ILE A 29 -4.76 -36.33 -8.60
N VAL A 30 -5.07 -37.09 -7.54
CA VAL A 30 -6.06 -36.68 -6.54
C VAL A 30 -5.59 -35.44 -5.76
N ALA A 31 -4.30 -35.36 -5.43
CA ALA A 31 -3.74 -34.19 -4.75
C ALA A 31 -3.89 -32.92 -5.60
N MET A 32 -3.55 -32.98 -6.89
CA MET A 32 -3.69 -31.83 -7.77
C MET A 32 -5.16 -31.42 -7.98
N ALA A 33 -6.09 -32.40 -7.97
CA ALA A 33 -7.52 -32.12 -8.00
C ALA A 33 -7.99 -31.34 -6.75
N ILE A 34 -7.55 -31.73 -5.55
CA ILE A 34 -7.91 -31.05 -4.30
C ILE A 34 -7.25 -29.65 -4.24
N ILE A 35 -5.98 -29.52 -4.62
CA ILE A 35 -5.29 -28.22 -4.67
C ILE A 35 -6.00 -27.28 -5.65
N GLY A 36 -6.47 -27.80 -6.80
CA GLY A 36 -7.26 -27.00 -7.76
C GLY A 36 -8.54 -26.43 -7.14
N ILE A 37 -9.31 -27.25 -6.41
CA ILE A 37 -10.53 -26.80 -5.72
C ILE A 37 -10.20 -25.73 -4.68
N LEU A 38 -9.21 -25.97 -3.81
CA LEU A 38 -8.82 -25.00 -2.77
C LEU A 38 -8.29 -23.69 -3.36
N ALA A 39 -7.49 -23.77 -4.43
CA ALA A 39 -6.93 -22.60 -5.10
C ALA A 39 -8.02 -21.67 -5.64
N THR A 40 -9.11 -22.22 -6.22
CA THR A 40 -10.19 -21.39 -6.79
C THR A 40 -10.87 -20.50 -5.76
N VAL A 41 -11.02 -20.94 -4.51
CA VAL A 41 -11.65 -20.16 -3.44
C VAL A 41 -10.67 -19.19 -2.78
N LEU A 42 -9.41 -19.60 -2.63
CA LEU A 42 -8.40 -18.82 -1.91
C LEU A 42 -7.92 -17.59 -2.70
N ILE A 43 -7.69 -17.74 -4.01
CA ILE A 43 -7.15 -16.71 -4.90
C ILE A 43 -7.97 -15.40 -4.88
N PRO A 44 -9.30 -15.37 -5.08
CA PRO A 44 -10.03 -14.09 -5.12
C PRO A 44 -9.98 -13.31 -3.80
N TYR A 45 -9.85 -13.99 -2.65
CA TYR A 45 -9.83 -13.35 -1.34
C TYR A 45 -8.50 -12.61 -1.07
N ILE A 46 -7.37 -13.28 -1.32
CA ILE A 46 -6.04 -12.67 -1.10
C ILE A 46 -5.78 -11.49 -2.05
N TRP A 47 -6.28 -11.53 -3.29
CA TRP A 47 -6.05 -10.46 -4.27
C TRP A 47 -6.78 -9.17 -3.88
N LYS A 48 -8.03 -9.25 -3.44
CA LYS A 48 -8.81 -8.08 -3.00
C LYS A 48 -8.17 -7.38 -1.79
N THR A 49 -7.71 -8.16 -0.82
CA THR A 49 -7.12 -7.61 0.41
C THR A 49 -5.75 -6.99 0.16
N ALA A 50 -4.93 -7.65 -0.66
CA ALA A 50 -3.60 -7.15 -1.03
C ALA A 50 -3.68 -5.87 -1.87
N ASP A 51 -4.59 -5.79 -2.85
CA ASP A 51 -4.77 -4.61 -3.69
C ASP A 51 -5.21 -3.39 -2.84
N ASN A 52 -6.22 -3.56 -1.99
CA ASN A 52 -6.67 -2.49 -1.09
C ASN A 52 -5.53 -1.96 -0.20
N LYS A 53 -4.73 -2.87 0.37
CA LYS A 53 -3.59 -2.48 1.22
C LYS A 53 -2.49 -1.78 0.43
N ALA A 54 -2.21 -2.21 -0.80
CA ALA A 54 -1.25 -1.54 -1.68
C ALA A 54 -1.71 -0.11 -2.04
N ARG A 55 -3.00 0.07 -2.31
CA ARG A 55 -3.59 1.39 -2.57
C ARG A 55 -3.54 2.28 -1.33
N GLU A 56 -3.84 1.75 -0.14
CA GLU A 56 -3.69 2.50 1.11
C GLU A 56 -2.26 2.97 1.34
N LEU A 57 -1.25 2.13 1.07
CA LEU A 57 0.16 2.57 1.12
C LEU A 57 0.44 3.72 0.13
N GLY A 58 -0.19 3.72 -1.04
CA GLY A 58 -0.14 4.82 -1.99
C GLY A 58 -0.69 6.13 -1.41
N VAL A 59 -1.84 6.07 -0.73
CA VAL A 59 -2.43 7.23 -0.03
C VAL A 59 -1.48 7.73 1.06
N ILE A 60 -0.93 6.83 1.87
CA ILE A 60 0.02 7.17 2.94
C ILE A 60 1.25 7.92 2.40
N ASN A 61 1.81 7.45 1.28
CA ASN A 61 2.94 8.11 0.64
C ASN A 61 2.56 9.50 0.11
N ALA A 62 1.36 9.63 -0.47
CA ALA A 62 0.86 10.92 -0.93
C ALA A 62 0.67 11.93 0.21
N VAL A 63 0.12 11.51 1.36
CA VAL A 63 -0.03 12.38 2.54
C VAL A 63 1.31 12.92 3.01
N ARG A 64 2.34 12.06 3.11
CA ARG A 64 3.68 12.47 3.52
C ARG A 64 4.30 13.46 2.53
N ALA A 65 4.12 13.22 1.24
CA ALA A 65 4.62 14.12 0.22
C ALA A 65 3.92 15.50 0.27
N ILE A 66 2.60 15.52 0.51
CA ILE A 66 1.85 16.76 0.72
C ILE A 66 2.34 17.48 1.98
N GLN A 67 2.53 16.77 3.09
CA GLN A 67 3.09 17.35 4.31
C GLN A 67 4.43 18.04 4.03
N THR A 68 5.37 17.34 3.37
CA THR A 68 6.67 17.94 3.02
C THR A 68 6.50 19.19 2.16
N ALA A 69 5.61 19.18 1.16
CA ALA A 69 5.35 20.36 0.34
C ALA A 69 4.73 21.52 1.12
N LEU A 70 3.83 21.24 2.08
CA LEU A 70 3.26 22.24 2.96
C LEU A 70 4.31 22.88 3.87
N GLU A 71 5.25 22.09 4.41
CA GLU A 71 6.34 22.64 5.21
C GLU A 71 7.29 23.50 4.38
N ILE A 72 7.66 23.06 3.17
CA ILE A 72 8.49 23.86 2.24
C ILE A 72 7.75 25.13 1.83
N TYR A 73 6.44 25.07 1.62
CA TYR A 73 5.62 26.25 1.33
C TYR A 73 5.64 27.23 2.50
N ALA A 74 5.46 26.75 3.73
CA ALA A 74 5.50 27.58 4.92
C ALA A 74 6.88 28.23 5.15
N GLU A 75 7.97 27.55 4.81
CA GLU A 75 9.33 28.12 4.87
C GLU A 75 9.54 29.30 3.93
N LYS A 76 8.83 29.35 2.80
CA LYS A 76 8.89 30.47 1.85
C LYS A 76 8.11 31.69 2.32
N GLN A 77 7.28 31.54 3.35
CA GLN A 77 6.40 32.59 3.82
C GLN A 77 7.01 33.34 5.01
N THR A 78 7.02 34.68 4.94
CA THR A 78 7.62 35.54 5.96
C THR A 78 6.67 35.91 7.10
N SER A 79 5.36 35.79 6.89
CA SER A 79 4.32 36.14 7.87
C SER A 79 3.07 35.28 7.71
N ALA A 80 2.31 35.08 8.78
CA ALA A 80 1.08 34.29 8.72
C ALA A 80 0.07 34.89 7.71
N PRO A 81 -0.75 34.07 7.03
CA PRO A 81 -0.87 32.62 7.16
C PRO A 81 0.31 31.85 6.53
N PHE A 82 0.87 30.88 7.27
CA PHE A 82 1.99 30.04 6.79
C PHE A 82 1.52 28.89 5.92
N TYR A 83 0.29 28.41 6.16
CA TYR A 83 -0.33 27.34 5.40
C TYR A 83 -1.54 27.85 4.62
N PRO A 84 -1.85 27.24 3.46
CA PRO A 84 -2.99 27.66 2.63
C PRO A 84 -4.32 27.60 3.37
N THR A 85 -5.00 28.74 3.48
CA THR A 85 -6.35 28.85 4.05
C THR A 85 -7.44 28.95 2.99
N ASP A 86 -7.09 29.02 1.71
CA ASP A 86 -8.06 29.06 0.63
C ASP A 86 -7.57 28.33 -0.63
N LEU A 87 -8.47 27.52 -1.21
CA LEU A 87 -8.30 26.90 -2.53
C LEU A 87 -8.86 27.78 -3.65
N ASP A 88 -9.79 28.70 -3.36
CA ASP A 88 -10.53 29.51 -4.34
C ASP A 88 -9.69 30.64 -4.95
N ILE A 89 -8.47 30.84 -4.44
CA ILE A 89 -7.39 31.54 -5.15
C ILE A 89 -6.81 30.53 -6.18
N ILE A 90 -7.67 30.11 -7.12
CA ILE A 90 -7.78 28.80 -7.83
C ILE A 90 -6.53 28.16 -8.45
N THR A 91 -5.33 28.73 -8.43
CA THR A 91 -4.25 28.16 -9.26
C THR A 91 -2.85 28.36 -8.71
N ALA A 92 -2.54 29.48 -8.09
CA ALA A 92 -1.17 29.75 -7.64
C ALA A 92 -0.74 28.82 -6.51
N THR A 93 -1.57 28.67 -5.48
CA THR A 93 -1.24 27.83 -4.32
C THR A 93 -1.20 26.36 -4.71
N VAL A 94 -2.23 25.88 -5.43
CA VAL A 94 -2.30 24.52 -5.96
C VAL A 94 -1.11 24.21 -6.89
N ASN A 95 -0.75 25.10 -7.81
CA ASN A 95 0.40 24.90 -8.70
C ASN A 95 1.73 24.94 -7.96
N SER A 96 1.87 25.85 -6.99
CA SER A 96 3.11 25.95 -6.20
C SER A 96 3.35 24.66 -5.42
N LEU A 97 2.33 24.13 -4.74
CA LEU A 97 2.41 22.86 -4.02
C LEU A 97 2.56 21.67 -4.99
N ALA A 98 1.83 21.65 -6.10
CA ALA A 98 1.92 20.57 -7.08
C ALA A 98 3.29 20.49 -7.76
N SER A 99 4.01 21.62 -7.86
CA SER A 99 5.38 21.64 -8.36
C SER A 99 6.39 21.09 -7.34
N LEU A 100 6.10 21.20 -6.04
CA LEU A 100 6.93 20.69 -4.95
C LEU A 100 6.76 19.18 -4.75
N VAL A 101 5.61 18.63 -5.18
CA VAL A 101 5.33 17.19 -5.14
C VAL A 101 5.47 16.58 -6.54
N SER A 102 6.72 16.33 -6.97
CA SER A 102 7.05 15.63 -8.20
C SER A 102 7.74 14.30 -7.89
N PRO A 103 7.27 13.16 -8.45
CA PRO A 103 6.21 12.99 -9.44
C PRO A 103 4.80 13.28 -8.89
N ALA A 104 3.86 13.54 -9.81
CA ALA A 104 2.48 13.83 -9.47
C ALA A 104 1.85 12.71 -8.64
N ILE A 105 1.46 13.05 -7.41
CA ILE A 105 0.71 12.13 -6.55
C ILE A 105 -0.76 12.06 -6.98
N VAL A 106 -1.26 10.84 -7.11
CA VAL A 106 -2.66 10.54 -7.48
C VAL A 106 -3.31 9.67 -6.42
N ASN A 107 -4.61 9.83 -6.25
CA ASN A 107 -5.41 8.95 -5.44
C ASN A 107 -5.52 7.59 -6.17
N PRO A 108 -5.06 6.49 -5.55
CA PRO A 108 -5.03 5.16 -6.18
C PRO A 108 -6.40 4.51 -6.34
N PHE A 109 -7.47 5.10 -5.81
CA PHE A 109 -8.84 4.58 -5.92
C PHE A 109 -9.63 5.21 -7.08
N ASN A 110 -9.28 6.43 -7.51
CA ASN A 110 -9.99 7.14 -8.58
C ASN A 110 -9.07 7.80 -9.63
N ASN A 111 -7.75 7.63 -9.50
CA ASN A 111 -6.70 8.20 -10.36
C ASN A 111 -6.70 9.74 -10.46
N LYS A 112 -7.36 10.45 -9.54
CA LYS A 112 -7.37 11.92 -9.52
C LYS A 112 -6.15 12.45 -8.76
N ARG A 113 -5.59 13.59 -9.18
CA ARG A 113 -4.44 14.22 -8.51
C ARG A 113 -4.91 14.91 -7.23
N TYR A 114 -4.23 14.69 -6.10
CA TYR A 114 -4.70 15.22 -4.81
C TYR A 114 -4.85 16.74 -4.76
N LEU A 115 -3.90 17.47 -5.35
CA LEU A 115 -3.85 18.93 -5.25
C LEU A 115 -4.72 19.62 -6.31
N THR A 116 -4.86 19.02 -7.50
CA THR A 116 -5.70 19.57 -8.59
C THR A 116 -7.16 19.19 -8.42
N ALA A 117 -7.44 18.01 -7.89
CA ALA A 117 -8.78 17.51 -7.62
C ALA A 117 -9.09 17.77 -6.13
N ALA A 118 -9.13 19.05 -5.77
CA ALA A 118 -9.37 19.50 -4.40
C ALA A 118 -10.69 20.29 -4.33
N TYR A 119 -11.43 20.12 -3.24
CA TYR A 119 -12.71 20.77 -2.99
C TYR A 119 -12.73 21.40 -1.60
N LYS A 120 -13.19 22.65 -1.51
CA LYS A 120 -13.38 23.36 -0.24
C LYS A 120 -14.73 22.98 0.34
N LYS A 121 -14.72 22.34 1.51
CA LYS A 121 -15.94 21.97 2.25
C LYS A 121 -16.43 23.14 3.10
N ASP A 122 -15.51 23.69 3.88
CA ASP A 122 -15.71 24.79 4.81
C ASP A 122 -14.51 25.77 4.68
N ASP A 123 -14.56 26.92 5.34
CA ASP A 123 -13.47 27.92 5.36
C ASP A 123 -12.11 27.39 5.86
N SER A 124 -12.11 26.24 6.53
CA SER A 124 -10.92 25.65 7.15
C SER A 124 -10.72 24.18 6.79
N THR A 125 -11.61 23.59 5.98
CA THR A 125 -11.61 22.16 5.68
C THR A 125 -11.68 21.92 4.18
N PHE A 126 -10.74 21.12 3.68
CA PHE A 126 -10.57 20.81 2.27
C PHE A 126 -10.49 19.31 2.05
N TYR A 127 -11.13 18.85 0.98
CA TYR A 127 -11.06 17.49 0.49
C TYR A 127 -10.08 17.43 -0.67
N LEU A 128 -9.07 16.58 -0.57
CA LEU A 128 -8.05 16.38 -1.61
C LEU A 128 -8.22 15.01 -2.28
N GLY A 129 -8.10 14.98 -3.61
CA GLY A 129 -8.25 13.76 -4.41
C GLY A 129 -9.70 13.38 -4.71
N VAL A 130 -10.61 14.35 -4.71
CA VAL A 130 -12.04 14.21 -5.05
C VAL A 130 -12.39 14.93 -6.34
N GLU A 131 -13.41 14.44 -7.05
CA GLU A 131 -14.03 15.19 -8.15
C GLU A 131 -14.55 16.54 -7.57
N PRO A 132 -14.25 17.68 -8.21
CA PRO A 132 -14.86 18.95 -7.80
C PRO A 132 -16.39 18.78 -7.78
N GLU A 133 -17.05 19.34 -6.77
CA GLU A 133 -18.53 19.30 -6.55
C GLU A 133 -19.06 18.05 -5.83
N THR A 134 -18.21 17.15 -5.34
CA THR A 134 -18.65 16.03 -4.49
C THR A 134 -18.19 16.19 -3.05
N GLU A 135 -19.12 16.48 -2.13
CA GLU A 135 -18.88 16.54 -0.67
C GLU A 135 -18.80 15.13 -0.02
N THR A 136 -18.59 14.10 -0.83
CA THR A 136 -18.68 12.71 -0.41
C THR A 136 -17.32 12.20 0.06
N ILE A 137 -17.31 11.57 1.23
CA ILE A 137 -16.12 10.85 1.71
C ILE A 137 -15.92 9.61 0.84
N ILE A 138 -14.82 9.60 0.09
CA ILE A 138 -14.45 8.50 -0.81
C ILE A 138 -13.19 7.77 -0.32
N PRO A 139 -12.95 6.52 -0.78
CA PRO A 139 -11.70 5.84 -0.54
C PRO A 139 -10.49 6.63 -1.04
N GLY A 140 -9.44 6.66 -0.24
CA GLY A 140 -8.20 7.37 -0.55
C GLY A 140 -8.26 8.89 -0.48
N LEU A 141 -9.39 9.48 -0.08
CA LEU A 141 -9.49 10.92 0.17
C LEU A 141 -8.48 11.36 1.25
N ILE A 142 -7.94 12.58 1.12
CA ILE A 142 -7.20 13.22 2.21
C ILE A 142 -7.97 14.47 2.64
N LEU A 143 -8.35 14.53 3.91
CA LEU A 143 -8.95 15.73 4.50
C LEU A 143 -7.82 16.60 5.04
N TYR A 144 -7.73 17.81 4.49
CA TYR A 144 -6.81 18.85 4.94
C TYR A 144 -7.61 19.88 5.74
N LYS A 145 -7.32 19.99 7.03
CA LYS A 145 -7.90 21.01 7.91
C LYS A 145 -6.83 22.00 8.32
N VAL A 146 -7.06 23.28 8.16
CA VAL A 146 -6.16 24.36 8.56
C VAL A 146 -6.79 25.17 9.67
N SER A 147 -5.98 25.70 10.59
CA SER A 147 -6.48 26.65 11.59
C SER A 147 -6.89 27.97 10.89
N PRO A 148 -7.91 28.69 11.35
CA PRO A 148 -8.29 30.00 10.80
C PRO A 148 -7.11 30.99 10.74
N ASP A 149 -6.16 30.87 11.67
CA ASP A 149 -4.96 31.71 11.74
C ASP A 149 -3.86 31.31 10.73
N GLY A 150 -4.04 30.20 10.00
CA GLY A 150 -3.09 29.67 9.02
C GLY A 150 -1.76 29.18 9.60
N ARG A 151 -1.70 28.95 10.92
CA ARG A 151 -0.49 28.57 11.66
C ARG A 151 -0.32 27.08 11.86
N SER A 152 -1.41 26.32 11.78
CA SER A 152 -1.39 24.88 11.95
C SER A 152 -2.31 24.20 10.97
N TYR A 153 -2.02 22.94 10.68
CA TYR A 153 -2.86 22.10 9.85
C TYR A 153 -2.90 20.66 10.34
N THR A 154 -3.89 19.91 9.86
CA THR A 154 -4.10 18.50 10.09
C THR A 154 -4.46 17.82 8.77
N LEU A 155 -3.69 16.80 8.38
CA LEU A 155 -3.96 15.91 7.27
C LEU A 155 -4.53 14.59 7.82
N THR A 156 -5.73 14.23 7.36
CA THR A 156 -6.43 13.02 7.76
C THR A 156 -6.70 12.15 6.52
N PRO A 157 -5.91 11.10 6.29
CA PRO A 157 -6.14 10.18 5.16
C PRO A 157 -7.28 9.18 5.43
N TYR A 158 -7.99 8.83 4.36
CA TYR A 158 -9.03 7.81 4.32
C TYR A 158 -8.53 6.58 3.56
N GLY A 159 -8.79 5.40 4.10
CA GLY A 159 -8.41 4.11 3.51
C GLY A 159 -9.43 3.57 2.49
N ALA A 160 -9.32 2.28 2.16
CA ALA A 160 -10.10 1.63 1.12
C ALA A 160 -11.62 1.61 1.37
N ASN A 161 -12.03 1.64 2.64
CA ASN A 161 -13.43 1.62 3.06
C ASN A 161 -13.96 3.02 3.42
N ALA A 162 -13.33 4.10 2.96
CA ALA A 162 -13.66 5.47 3.36
C ALA A 162 -13.62 5.67 4.89
N THR A 163 -12.75 4.92 5.57
CA THR A 163 -12.49 5.03 7.01
C THR A 163 -11.17 5.74 7.24
N VAL A 164 -11.12 6.59 8.27
CA VAL A 164 -9.90 7.30 8.66
C VAL A 164 -8.81 6.31 9.08
N ILE A 165 -7.61 6.48 8.52
CA ILE A 165 -6.41 5.76 8.92
C ILE A 165 -5.83 6.45 10.17
N ARG A 166 -6.36 6.13 11.34
CA ARG A 166 -6.14 6.88 12.60
C ARG A 166 -4.67 7.02 13.02
N ASN A 167 -3.83 6.04 12.71
CA ASN A 167 -2.40 6.06 13.04
C ASN A 167 -1.54 6.90 12.07
N LEU A 168 -2.15 7.61 11.12
CA LEU A 168 -1.45 8.46 10.13
C LEU A 168 -2.06 9.86 10.01
N ILE A 169 -2.70 10.36 11.06
CA ILE A 169 -3.07 11.77 11.13
C ILE A 169 -1.78 12.57 11.32
N LEU A 170 -1.48 13.44 10.35
CA LEU A 170 -0.27 14.28 10.38
C LEU A 170 -0.66 15.72 10.68
N THR A 171 0.08 16.38 11.55
CA THR A 171 -0.15 17.78 11.92
C THR A 171 1.13 18.57 11.76
N GLY A 172 1.01 19.82 11.33
CA GLY A 172 2.11 20.80 11.34
C GLY A 172 1.70 22.06 12.08
N ASN A 173 2.67 22.76 12.65
CA ASN A 173 2.45 24.00 13.39
C ASN A 173 3.69 24.90 13.29
N ARG A 174 3.48 26.20 13.02
CA ARG A 174 4.52 27.22 12.93
C ARG A 174 4.09 28.56 13.54
#